data_AF-A0A662G8F6-F1
#
_entry.id   AF-A0A662G8F6-F1
#
_cell.length_a   1.000
_cell.length_b   1.000
_cell.length_c   1.000
_cell.angle_alpha   90.00
_cell.angle_beta   90.00
_cell.angle_gamma   90.00
#
_symmetry.space_group_name_H-M   'P 1'
#
loop_
_entity.id
_entity.type
_entity.pdbx_description
1 polymer ?
#
loop_
_entity_poly.entity_id
_entity_poly.type
_entity_poly.pdbx_seq_one_letter_code
_entity_poly.pdbx_strand_id
1 'polypeptide(L)'
;MFDGVRRALNSIVDTLARAELSEEGLEELSYDVVMLLVECDVAVEAAEAIAELVKNLARGRRYSRFARREELARSLLREALVRLFENVEWLDFECEV
;
A
#
# COMPACT_ATOMS: atom_id res chain seq x y z
N MET A 1 14.19 -8.03 -12.20
CA MET A 1 14.49 -6.65 -11.73
C MET A 1 13.52 -6.22 -10.65
N PHE A 2 12.20 -6.40 -10.82
CA PHE A 2 11.19 -6.09 -9.78
C PHE A 2 10.78 -7.28 -8.90
N ASP A 3 11.56 -8.36 -8.85
CA ASP A 3 11.12 -9.57 -8.15
C ASP A 3 11.07 -9.40 -6.63
N GLY A 4 11.89 -8.50 -6.06
CA GLY A 4 11.81 -8.11 -4.64
C GLY A 4 10.49 -7.39 -4.36
N VAL A 5 10.28 -6.24 -5.02
CA VAL A 5 9.06 -5.44 -4.90
C VAL A 5 7.80 -6.28 -5.18
N ARG A 6 7.80 -7.14 -6.20
CA ARG A 6 6.66 -8.03 -6.50
C ARG A 6 6.34 -8.95 -5.32
N ARG A 7 7.35 -9.52 -4.66
CA ARG A 7 7.13 -10.35 -3.46
C ARG A 7 6.59 -9.51 -2.31
N ALA A 8 7.17 -8.34 -2.06
CA ALA A 8 6.68 -7.41 -1.04
C ALA A 8 5.21 -7.05 -1.25
N LEU A 9 4.82 -6.69 -2.48
CA LEU A 9 3.43 -6.37 -2.82
C LEU A 9 2.49 -7.56 -2.60
N ASN A 10 2.92 -8.78 -2.91
CA ASN A 10 2.11 -9.97 -2.60
C ASN A 10 1.99 -10.19 -1.08
N SER A 11 3.08 -10.01 -0.33
CA SER A 11 3.05 -10.09 1.13
C SER A 11 2.13 -9.04 1.75
N ILE A 12 2.13 -7.81 1.22
CA ILE A 12 1.20 -6.74 1.64
C ILE A 12 -0.25 -7.15 1.38
N VAL A 13 -0.54 -7.80 0.24
CA VAL A 13 -1.89 -8.33 -0.04
C VAL A 13 -2.30 -9.39 0.99
N ASP A 14 -1.39 -10.28 1.37
CA ASP A 14 -1.64 -11.29 2.40
C ASP A 14 -1.90 -10.66 3.78
N THR A 15 -1.10 -9.66 4.17
CA THR A 15 -1.27 -8.90 5.42
C THR A 15 -2.62 -8.18 5.41
N LEU A 16 -2.96 -7.48 4.32
CA LEU A 16 -4.25 -6.79 4.15
C LEU A 16 -5.45 -7.73 4.22
N ALA A 17 -5.35 -8.92 3.65
CA ALA A 17 -6.43 -9.90 3.66
C ALA A 17 -6.70 -10.48 5.05
N ARG A 18 -5.72 -10.40 5.96
CA ARG A 18 -5.76 -10.92 7.33
C ARG A 18 -5.95 -9.83 8.39
N ALA A 19 -5.65 -8.58 8.06
CA ALA A 19 -5.69 -7.46 8.98
C ALA A 19 -7.08 -7.27 9.61
N GLU A 20 -7.07 -6.92 10.89
CA GLU A 20 -8.26 -6.46 11.58
C GLU A 20 -8.52 -4.99 11.28
N LEU A 21 -9.79 -4.63 11.05
CA LEU A 21 -10.20 -3.24 10.79
C LEU A 21 -10.45 -2.44 12.09
N SER A 22 -9.77 -2.81 13.17
CA SER A 22 -9.68 -2.02 14.40
C SER A 22 -8.64 -0.91 14.23
N GLU A 23 -8.61 0.09 15.11
CA GLU A 23 -7.56 1.13 15.06
C GLU A 23 -6.17 0.53 15.23
N GLU A 24 -6.00 -0.33 16.24
CA GLU A 24 -4.74 -1.03 16.52
C GLU A 24 -4.31 -1.90 15.33
N GLY A 25 -5.22 -2.70 14.75
CA GLY A 25 -4.91 -3.55 13.60
C GLY A 25 -4.55 -2.78 12.34
N LEU A 26 -5.10 -1.56 12.18
CA LEU A 26 -4.75 -0.66 11.08
C LEU A 26 -3.38 0.00 11.28
N GLU A 27 -2.98 0.28 12.52
CA GLU A 27 -1.63 0.77 12.84
C GLU A 27 -0.57 -0.31 12.61
N GLU A 28 -0.82 -1.53 13.08
CA GLU A 28 0.05 -2.69 12.82
C GLU A 28 0.20 -2.94 11.32
N LEU A 29 -0.90 -2.94 10.57
CA LEU A 29 -0.89 -3.04 9.12
C LEU A 29 -0.03 -1.95 8.48
N SER A 30 -0.16 -0.70 8.94
CA SER A 30 0.62 0.42 8.40
C SER A 30 2.11 0.21 8.62
N TYR A 31 2.50 -0.24 9.82
CA TYR A 31 3.88 -0.53 10.15
C TYR A 31 4.46 -1.66 9.27
N ASP A 32 3.73 -2.77 9.13
CA ASP A 32 4.13 -3.90 8.30
C ASP A 32 4.35 -3.50 6.83
N VAL A 33 3.46 -2.67 6.29
CA VAL A 33 3.58 -2.18 4.91
C VAL A 33 4.85 -1.34 4.74
N VAL A 34 5.17 -0.46 5.68
CA VAL A 34 6.41 0.35 5.63
C VAL A 34 7.63 -0.56 5.62
N MET A 35 7.70 -1.52 6.54
CA MET A 35 8.84 -2.43 6.66
C MET A 35 9.06 -3.24 5.38
N LEU A 36 8.00 -3.84 4.82
CA LEU A 36 8.08 -4.64 3.59
C LEU A 36 8.57 -3.84 2.38
N LEU A 37 8.19 -2.56 2.28
CA LEU A 37 8.59 -1.70 1.16
C LEU A 37 10.02 -1.20 1.32
N VAL A 38 10.42 -0.77 2.53
CA VAL A 38 11.78 -0.29 2.81
C VAL A 38 12.82 -1.40 2.61
N GLU A 39 12.49 -2.65 2.98
CA GLU A 39 13.33 -3.82 2.68
C GLU A 39 13.58 -4.06 1.18
N CYS A 40 12.75 -3.47 0.32
CA CYS A 40 12.84 -3.57 -1.14
C CYS A 40 13.40 -2.30 -1.79
N ASP A 41 14.19 -1.51 -1.07
CA ASP A 41 14.80 -0.24 -1.51
C ASP A 41 13.77 0.83 -1.94
N VAL A 42 12.56 0.78 -1.39
CA VAL A 42 11.59 1.87 -1.53
C VAL A 42 11.94 2.96 -0.52
N ALA A 43 11.98 4.22 -0.98
CA ALA A 43 12.20 5.37 -0.11
C ALA A 43 11.18 5.39 1.04
N VAL A 44 11.64 5.74 2.25
CA VAL A 44 10.81 5.72 3.46
C VAL A 44 9.57 6.59 3.28
N GLU A 45 9.73 7.76 2.67
CA GLU A 45 8.65 8.71 2.40
C GLU A 45 7.59 8.10 1.47
N ALA A 46 8.02 7.35 0.45
CA ALA A 46 7.10 6.65 -0.45
C ALA A 46 6.42 5.47 0.25
N ALA A 47 7.15 4.73 1.08
CA ALA A 47 6.61 3.62 1.86
C ALA A 47 5.54 4.08 2.86
N GLU A 48 5.82 5.16 3.61
CA GLU A 48 4.87 5.80 4.53
C GLU A 48 3.64 6.33 3.80
N ALA A 49 3.82 6.99 2.64
CA ALA A 49 2.71 7.48 1.84
C ALA A 49 1.80 6.34 1.34
N ILE A 50 2.38 5.23 0.88
CA ILE A 50 1.63 4.04 0.48
C ILE A 50 0.88 3.45 1.68
N ALA A 51 1.55 3.28 2.82
CA ALA A 51 0.96 2.72 4.03
C ALA A 51 -0.23 3.56 4.51
N GLU A 52 -0.11 4.88 4.48
CA GLU A 52 -1.17 5.80 4.88
C GLU A 52 -2.37 5.72 3.93
N LEU A 53 -2.14 5.66 2.61
CA LEU A 53 -3.21 5.47 1.62
C LEU A 53 -3.93 4.13 1.83
N VAL A 54 -3.16 3.06 2.06
CA VAL A 54 -3.69 1.72 2.33
C VAL A 54 -4.55 1.73 3.59
N LYS A 55 -4.06 2.30 4.69
CA LYS A 55 -4.77 2.42 5.97
C LYS A 55 -6.09 3.17 5.82
N ASN A 56 -6.07 4.32 5.14
CA ASN A 56 -7.26 5.15 4.94
C ASN A 56 -8.31 4.46 4.06
N LEU A 57 -7.88 3.78 3.00
CA LEU A 57 -8.77 2.98 2.15
C LEU A 57 -9.37 1.78 2.93
N ALA A 58 -8.58 1.12 3.77
CA ALA A 58 -9.03 -0.02 4.55
C ALA A 58 -10.07 0.40 5.60
N ARG A 59 -9.83 1.51 6.29
CA ARG A 59 -10.76 2.09 7.29
C ARG A 59 -12.12 2.45 6.69
N GLY A 60 -12.13 2.97 5.47
CA GLY A 60 -13.34 3.42 4.78
C GLY A 60 -14.18 2.31 4.13
N ARG A 61 -13.63 1.10 3.98
CA ARG A 61 -14.30 0.01 3.26
C ARG A 61 -14.95 -1.00 4.21
N ARG A 62 -16.26 -1.20 4.06
CA ARG A 62 -16.99 -2.33 4.65
C ARG A 62 -16.89 -3.54 3.73
N TYR A 63 -16.12 -4.55 4.13
CA TYR A 63 -16.05 -5.79 3.37
C TYR A 63 -17.20 -6.73 3.76
N SER A 64 -17.84 -7.33 2.75
CA SER A 64 -18.75 -8.45 2.98
C SER A 64 -17.95 -9.64 3.54
N ARG A 65 -18.45 -10.30 4.59
CA ARG A 65 -17.79 -11.45 5.23
C ARG A 65 -17.51 -12.60 4.25
N PHE A 66 -18.24 -12.67 3.14
CA PHE A 66 -18.14 -13.71 2.10
C PHE A 66 -17.36 -13.26 0.85
N ALA A 67 -16.87 -12.03 0.81
CA ALA A 67 -16.07 -11.57 -0.32
C ALA A 67 -14.68 -12.22 -0.30
N ARG A 68 -14.11 -12.45 -1.49
CA ARG A 68 -12.74 -12.94 -1.65
C ARG A 68 -11.76 -11.89 -1.11
N ARG A 69 -11.35 -12.04 0.15
CA ARG A 69 -10.52 -11.08 0.88
C ARG A 69 -9.22 -10.72 0.15
N GLU A 70 -8.61 -11.70 -0.52
CA GLU A 70 -7.40 -11.50 -1.30
C GLU A 70 -7.62 -10.59 -2.53
N GLU A 71 -8.73 -10.78 -3.25
CA GLU A 71 -9.08 -9.91 -4.38
C GLU A 71 -9.36 -8.47 -3.92
N LEU A 72 -10.03 -8.33 -2.78
CA LEU A 72 -10.28 -7.03 -2.16
C LEU A 72 -8.99 -6.35 -1.72
N ALA A 73 -8.11 -7.06 -1.02
CA ALA A 73 -6.80 -6.59 -0.60
C ALA A 73 -5.96 -6.13 -1.80
N ARG A 74 -5.94 -6.93 -2.87
CA ARG A 74 -5.24 -6.60 -4.12
C ARG A 74 -5.82 -5.36 -4.80
N SER A 75 -7.16 -5.24 -4.81
CA SER A 75 -7.83 -4.06 -5.35
C SER A 75 -7.49 -2.78 -4.57
N LEU A 76 -7.42 -2.89 -3.25
CA LEU A 76 -7.10 -1.77 -2.37
C LEU A 76 -5.64 -1.34 -2.53
N LEU A 77 -4.70 -2.29 -2.52
CA LEU A 77 -3.29 -1.98 -2.75
C LEU A 77 -3.07 -1.34 -4.11
N ARG A 78 -3.73 -1.85 -5.16
CA ARG A 78 -3.71 -1.24 -6.49
C ARG A 78 -4.23 0.19 -6.46
N GLU A 79 -5.35 0.43 -5.79
CA GLU A 79 -5.93 1.77 -5.66
C GLU A 79 -4.99 2.73 -4.93
N ALA A 80 -4.35 2.29 -3.84
CA ALA A 80 -3.36 3.08 -3.12
C ALA A 80 -2.18 3.48 -4.01
N LEU A 81 -1.62 2.53 -4.77
CA LEU A 81 -0.52 2.80 -5.70
C LEU A 81 -0.92 3.77 -6.82
N VAL A 82 -2.11 3.58 -7.41
CA VAL A 82 -2.62 4.49 -8.45
C VAL A 82 -2.77 5.91 -7.88
N ARG A 83 -3.39 6.06 -6.71
CA ARG A 83 -3.54 7.37 -6.05
C ARG A 83 -2.20 8.00 -5.73
N LEU A 84 -1.20 7.21 -5.31
CA LEU A 84 0.14 7.73 -5.07
C LEU A 84 0.70 8.35 -6.34
N PHE A 85 0.66 7.62 -7.46
CA PHE A 85 1.22 8.08 -8.74
C PHE A 85 0.41 9.22 -9.37
N GLU A 86 -0.91 9.28 -9.16
CA GLU A 86 -1.76 10.37 -9.66
C GLU A 86 -1.57 11.69 -8.89
N ASN A 87 -1.17 11.63 -7.61
CA ASN A 87 -0.90 12.80 -6.79
C ASN A 87 0.52 13.38 -7.00
N VAL A 88 1.32 12.78 -7.88
CA VAL A 88 2.60 13.35 -8.28
C VAL A 88 2.31 14.35 -9.40
N GLU A 89 2.59 15.64 -9.17
CA GLU A 89 2.77 16.56 -10.28
C GLU A 89 3.83 15.94 -11.20
N TRP A 90 3.47 15.65 -12.45
CA TRP A 90 4.43 15.16 -13.44
C TRP A 90 5.58 16.17 -13.47
N LEU A 91 6.72 15.81 -12.89
CA LEU A 91 7.90 16.66 -12.92
C LEU A 91 8.34 16.78 -14.38
N ASP A 92 8.13 17.97 -14.94
CA ASP A 92 8.78 18.40 -16.17
C ASP A 92 10.29 18.40 -15.92
N PHE A 93 11.02 17.55 -16.65
CA PHE A 93 12.47 17.69 -16.75
C PHE A 93 12.79 18.89 -17.67
N GLU A 94 12.51 20.10 -17.22
CA GLU A 94 13.10 21.31 -17.79
C GLU A 94 13.72 22.17 -16.69
N CYS A 95 15.03 22.03 -16.52
CA CYS A 95 15.97 23.15 -16.54
C CYS A 95 17.38 22.59 -16.29
N GLU A 96 18.09 22.29 -17.38
CA GLU A 96 19.54 22.48 -17.37
C GLU A 96 19.82 23.95 -17.02
N VAL A 97 20.71 24.18 -16.04
CA VAL A 97 21.30 25.49 -15.76
C VAL A 97 22.80 25.39 -15.94
#